data_AF-A0A651G4U4-F1
#
_entry.id   AF-A0A651G4U4-F1
#
_cell.length_a   1.000
_cell.length_b   1.000
_cell.length_c   1.000
_cell.angle_alpha   90.00
_cell.angle_beta   90.00
_cell.angle_gamma   90.00
#
_symmetry.space_group_name_H-M   'P 1'
#
loop_
_entity.id
_entity.type
_entity.pdbx_description
1 polymer ?
#
loop_
_entity_poly.entity_id
_entity_poly.type
_entity_poly.pdbx_seq_one_letter_code
_entity_poly.pdbx_strand_id
1 'polypeptide(L)'
;MSTEFNSISPRRAKILEVLEEAGEALQIREIVKRSGLDYGNARSALSEMVSMGLLERIRRGVYDLPERVEKEDLESPDHPIQKILQNQQILKVLLNTIITNKALMEALLLGQQEILQALRTINPGSDEGEETIKNLEEIFAKRVKWHFDVAAEQVAAQYTKLPPEVFDVLLEPLTRDEESKNRLFDLSSSHKKQPAKS
;
A
#
# COMPACT_ATOMS: atom_id res chain seq x y z
N MET A 1 -15.85 -28.24 34.60
CA MET A 1 -16.30 -28.61 33.24
C MET A 1 -15.12 -29.28 32.55
N SER A 2 -15.31 -30.49 32.06
CA SER A 2 -14.26 -31.46 31.77
C SER A 2 -14.48 -32.03 30.38
N THR A 3 -13.70 -31.54 29.42
CA THR A 3 -13.53 -32.05 28.04
C THR A 3 -12.34 -31.29 27.42
N GLU A 4 -11.24 -32.00 27.11
CA GLU A 4 -10.28 -31.75 25.99
C GLU A 4 -8.81 -32.17 26.24
N PHE A 5 -8.41 -32.55 27.46
CA PHE A 5 -7.02 -33.02 27.68
C PHE A 5 -6.77 -34.50 27.32
N ASN A 6 -7.81 -35.28 27.00
CA ASN A 6 -7.71 -36.73 26.81
C ASN A 6 -7.29 -37.22 25.41
N SER A 7 -6.77 -36.35 24.53
CA SER A 7 -6.22 -36.78 23.23
C SER A 7 -4.90 -36.12 22.84
N ILE A 8 -4.15 -35.59 23.81
CA ILE A 8 -2.80 -35.09 23.57
C ILE A 8 -1.87 -36.31 23.47
N SER A 9 -1.20 -36.46 22.33
CA SER A 9 -0.27 -37.58 22.15
C SER A 9 0.93 -37.42 23.11
N PRO A 10 1.56 -38.52 23.56
CA PRO A 10 2.64 -38.46 24.55
C PRO A 10 3.77 -37.49 24.19
N ARG A 11 4.06 -37.35 22.89
CA ARG A 11 5.04 -36.38 22.36
C ARG A 11 4.64 -34.92 22.60
N ARG A 12 3.36 -34.59 22.46
CA ARG A 12 2.83 -33.22 22.63
C ARG A 12 2.75 -32.85 24.11
N ALA A 13 2.39 -33.80 24.97
CA ALA A 13 2.36 -33.62 26.42
C ALA A 13 3.76 -33.26 26.97
N LYS A 14 4.80 -33.99 26.54
CA LYS A 14 6.19 -33.67 26.91
C LYS A 14 6.65 -32.27 26.49
N ILE A 15 6.18 -31.78 25.34
CA ILE A 15 6.55 -30.44 24.87
C ILE A 15 5.87 -29.36 25.72
N LEU A 16 4.61 -29.57 26.12
CA LEU A 16 3.91 -28.66 27.02
C LEU A 16 4.59 -28.61 28.39
N GLU A 17 4.88 -29.77 28.97
CA GLU A 17 5.58 -29.90 30.26
C GLU A 17 6.92 -29.13 30.23
N VAL A 18 7.72 -29.31 29.18
CA VAL A 18 8.99 -28.59 29.02
C VAL A 18 8.83 -27.06 28.97
N LEU A 19 7.77 -26.56 28.35
CA LEU A 19 7.50 -25.12 28.24
C LEU A 19 6.88 -24.55 29.52
N GLU A 20 6.05 -25.33 30.21
CA GLU A 20 5.50 -25.01 31.52
C GLU A 20 6.63 -24.90 32.56
N GLU A 21 7.49 -25.92 32.64
CA GLU A 21 8.66 -25.97 33.55
C GLU A 21 9.66 -24.85 33.28
N ALA A 22 9.90 -24.51 32.02
CA ALA A 22 10.85 -23.46 31.68
C ALA A 22 10.36 -22.06 32.07
N GLY A 23 9.05 -21.83 32.11
CA GLY A 23 8.48 -20.51 32.42
C GLY A 23 8.75 -19.43 31.36
N GLU A 24 9.38 -19.78 30.24
CA GLU A 24 9.79 -18.85 29.18
C GLU A 24 9.71 -19.50 27.80
N ALA A 25 9.72 -18.68 26.76
CA ALA A 25 9.77 -19.13 25.38
C ALA A 25 11.07 -19.88 25.05
N LEU A 26 10.96 -21.08 24.47
CA LEU A 26 12.13 -21.91 24.15
C LEU A 26 12.38 -22.07 22.66
N GLN A 27 13.66 -22.20 22.31
CA GLN A 27 14.07 -22.64 20.98
C GLN A 27 13.82 -24.14 20.79
N ILE A 28 13.49 -24.56 19.56
CA ILE A 28 13.28 -25.97 19.21
C ILE A 28 14.43 -26.89 19.64
N ARG A 29 15.69 -26.41 19.57
CA ARG A 29 16.86 -27.19 20.00
C ARG A 29 16.82 -27.48 21.50
N GLU A 30 16.38 -26.51 22.29
CA GLU A 30 16.25 -26.65 23.74
C GLU A 30 15.05 -27.51 24.11
N ILE A 31 13.93 -27.38 23.39
CA ILE A 31 12.77 -28.25 23.54
C ILE A 31 13.15 -29.71 23.25
N VAL A 32 13.88 -29.96 22.16
CA VAL A 32 14.40 -31.29 21.79
C VAL A 32 15.29 -31.85 22.90
N LYS A 33 16.22 -31.04 23.42
CA LYS A 33 17.15 -31.44 24.48
C LYS A 33 16.42 -31.81 25.78
N ARG A 34 15.42 -31.01 26.18
CA ARG A 34 14.68 -31.21 27.43
C ARG A 34 13.60 -32.29 27.34
N SER A 35 12.91 -32.40 26.20
CA SER A 35 11.86 -33.41 25.99
C SER A 35 12.39 -34.81 25.68
N GLY A 36 13.66 -34.92 25.27
CA GLY A 36 14.28 -36.18 24.83
C GLY A 36 13.69 -36.72 23.52
N LEU A 37 12.93 -35.91 22.79
CA LEU A 37 12.39 -36.26 21.48
C LEU A 37 13.45 -36.07 20.40
N ASP A 38 13.40 -36.84 19.32
CA ASP A 38 14.21 -36.52 18.14
C ASP A 38 13.71 -35.23 17.47
N TYR A 39 14.61 -34.58 16.74
CA TYR A 39 14.33 -33.28 16.11
C TYR A 39 13.17 -33.35 15.11
N GLY A 40 13.02 -34.45 14.37
CA GLY A 40 11.96 -34.62 13.38
C GLY A 40 10.58 -34.69 14.04
N ASN A 41 10.46 -35.51 15.06
CA ASN A 41 9.24 -35.67 15.85
C ASN A 41 8.88 -34.42 16.64
N ALA A 42 9.87 -33.75 17.25
CA ALA A 42 9.64 -32.47 17.92
C ALA A 42 9.15 -31.41 16.93
N ARG A 43 9.77 -31.31 15.74
CA ARG A 43 9.35 -30.35 14.71
C ARG A 43 7.95 -30.63 14.20
N SER A 44 7.60 -31.89 13.93
CA SER A 44 6.24 -32.27 13.51
C SER A 44 5.22 -31.93 14.58
N ALA A 45 5.49 -32.31 15.84
CA ALA A 45 4.60 -32.06 16.96
C ALA A 45 4.41 -30.56 17.23
N LEU A 46 5.48 -29.76 17.19
CA LEU A 46 5.39 -28.30 17.32
C LEU A 46 4.53 -27.68 16.22
N SER A 47 4.69 -28.12 14.97
CA SER A 47 3.87 -27.62 13.85
C SER A 47 2.39 -27.96 14.03
N GLU A 48 2.09 -29.19 14.47
CA GLU A 48 0.72 -29.62 14.78
C GLU A 48 0.14 -28.80 15.94
N MET A 49 0.89 -28.64 17.03
CA MET A 49 0.45 -27.91 18.22
C MET A 49 0.19 -26.44 17.95
N VAL A 50 0.99 -25.80 17.08
CA VAL A 50 0.72 -24.44 16.62
C VAL A 50 -0.57 -24.38 15.81
N SER A 51 -0.80 -25.33 14.89
CA SER A 51 -2.06 -25.37 14.12
C SER A 51 -3.30 -25.64 14.97
N MET A 52 -3.12 -26.30 16.11
CA MET A 52 -4.18 -26.58 17.09
C MET A 52 -4.38 -25.45 18.10
N GLY A 53 -3.57 -24.38 18.03
CA GLY A 53 -3.63 -23.28 19.00
C GLY A 53 -3.14 -23.63 20.40
N LEU A 54 -2.46 -24.77 20.57
CA LEU A 54 -1.89 -25.19 21.86
C LEU A 54 -0.56 -24.50 22.17
N LEU A 55 0.11 -23.99 21.13
CA LEU A 55 1.35 -23.22 21.21
C LEU A 55 1.29 -22.04 20.26
N GLU A 56 1.99 -20.98 20.62
CA GLU A 56 2.22 -19.85 19.72
C GLU A 56 3.68 -19.82 19.28
N ARG A 57 3.88 -19.45 18.01
CA ARG A 57 5.22 -19.32 17.43
C ARG A 57 5.61 -17.85 17.44
N ILE A 58 6.36 -17.45 18.46
CA ILE A 58 6.84 -16.06 18.62
C ILE A 58 7.74 -15.63 17.45
N ARG A 59 8.69 -16.49 17.08
CA ARG A 59 9.62 -16.23 15.96
C ARG A 59 10.17 -17.52 15.37
N ARG A 60 11.09 -17.42 14.41
CA ARG A 60 11.62 -18.60 13.71
C ARG A 60 12.29 -19.58 14.69
N GLY A 61 11.59 -20.68 14.97
CA GLY A 61 12.10 -21.78 15.79
C GLY A 61 11.99 -21.55 17.30
N VAL A 62 11.24 -20.53 17.74
CA VAL A 62 10.96 -20.23 19.15
C VAL A 62 9.46 -20.36 19.38
N TYR A 63 9.09 -21.05 20.45
CA TYR A 63 7.71 -21.40 20.78
C TYR A 63 7.44 -21.11 22.26
N ASP A 64 6.21 -20.73 22.57
CA ASP A 64 5.72 -20.50 23.93
C ASP A 64 4.24 -20.86 24.04
N LEU A 65 3.72 -20.85 25.27
CA LEU A 65 2.30 -21.03 25.56
C LEU A 65 1.50 -19.81 25.10
N PRO A 66 0.31 -20.00 24.49
CA PRO A 66 -0.50 -18.90 23.95
C PRO A 66 -0.84 -17.81 24.98
N GLU A 67 -1.05 -18.20 26.24
CA GLU A 67 -1.39 -17.28 27.34
C GLU A 67 -0.27 -16.29 27.69
N ARG A 68 0.98 -16.61 27.33
CA ARG A 68 2.17 -15.78 27.63
C ARG A 68 2.54 -14.85 26.47
N VAL A 69 1.99 -15.09 25.29
CA VAL A 69 2.28 -14.29 24.11
C VAL A 69 1.29 -13.13 24.06
N GLU A 70 1.75 -11.94 24.44
CA GLU A 70 1.04 -10.71 24.07
C GLU A 70 0.94 -10.66 22.55
N LYS A 71 -0.27 -10.90 22.03
CA LYS A 71 -0.56 -10.65 20.62
C LYS A 71 -0.55 -9.14 20.47
N GLU A 72 0.55 -8.59 19.96
CA GLU A 72 0.52 -7.24 19.42
C GLU A 72 -0.55 -7.25 18.32
N ASP A 73 -1.70 -6.63 18.61
CA ASP A 73 -2.82 -6.59 17.69
C ASP A 73 -2.33 -5.98 16.38
N LEU A 74 -2.32 -6.81 15.33
CA LEU A 74 -2.01 -6.42 13.95
C LEU A 74 -2.96 -5.32 13.43
N GLU A 75 -4.04 -5.06 14.13
CA GLU A 75 -5.02 -4.01 13.87
C GLU A 75 -4.62 -2.65 14.47
N SER A 76 -3.54 -2.58 15.27
CA SER A 76 -3.06 -1.31 15.78
C SER A 76 -2.55 -0.42 14.64
N PRO A 77 -3.07 0.83 14.51
CA PRO A 77 -2.69 1.75 13.44
C PRO A 77 -1.20 2.12 13.46
N ASP A 78 -0.51 1.93 14.59
CA ASP A 78 0.93 2.17 14.72
C ASP A 78 1.79 0.96 14.35
N HIS A 79 1.20 -0.19 14.05
CA HIS A 79 1.94 -1.39 13.71
C HIS A 79 2.73 -1.20 12.40
N PRO A 80 4.03 -1.55 12.34
CA PRO A 80 4.86 -1.34 11.15
C PRO A 80 4.30 -1.97 9.87
N ILE A 81 3.62 -3.12 9.99
CA ILE A 81 2.96 -3.78 8.86
C ILE A 81 1.79 -2.95 8.32
N GLN A 82 1.00 -2.29 9.17
CA GLN A 82 -0.10 -1.43 8.71
C GLN A 82 0.45 -0.23 7.92
N LYS A 83 1.54 0.39 8.38
CA LYS A 83 2.24 1.46 7.65
C LYS A 83 2.74 0.98 6.27
N ILE A 84 3.27 -0.24 6.19
CA ILE A 84 3.71 -0.83 4.91
C ILE A 84 2.50 -1.07 3.98
N LEU A 85 1.39 -1.59 4.50
CA LEU A 85 0.17 -1.82 3.72
C LEU A 85 -0.44 -0.50 3.21
N GLN A 86 -0.48 0.54 4.03
CA GLN A 86 -0.90 1.88 3.65
C GLN A 86 0.00 2.45 2.53
N ASN A 87 1.33 2.37 2.69
CA ASN A 87 2.27 2.82 1.65
C ASN A 87 2.09 2.06 0.33
N GLN A 88 1.78 0.76 0.37
CA GLN A 88 1.47 -0.01 -0.83
C GLN A 88 0.17 0.44 -1.50
N GLN A 89 -0.86 0.80 -0.72
CA GLN A 89 -2.10 1.35 -1.27
C GLN A 89 -1.86 2.72 -1.93
N ILE A 90 -1.10 3.61 -1.28
CA ILE A 90 -0.69 4.91 -1.83
C ILE A 90 0.03 4.73 -3.17
N LEU A 91 1.02 3.83 -3.22
CA LEU A 91 1.79 3.56 -4.45
C LEU A 91 0.90 3.02 -5.58
N LYS A 92 -0.08 2.17 -5.29
CA LYS A 92 -1.03 1.67 -6.29
C LYS A 92 -1.87 2.79 -6.90
N VAL A 93 -2.34 3.72 -6.07
CA VAL A 93 -3.12 4.88 -6.52
C VAL A 93 -2.27 5.77 -7.43
N LEU A 94 -1.07 6.14 -6.97
CA LEU A 94 -0.14 6.98 -7.75
C LEU A 94 0.22 6.34 -9.10
N LEU A 95 0.49 5.03 -9.11
CA LEU A 95 0.80 4.29 -10.33
C LEU A 95 -0.37 4.32 -11.31
N ASN A 96 -1.59 4.10 -10.83
CA ASN A 96 -2.78 4.17 -11.68
C ASN A 96 -2.98 5.57 -12.26
N THR A 97 -2.80 6.64 -11.46
CA THR A 97 -2.87 8.02 -11.97
C THR A 97 -1.86 8.27 -13.08
N ILE A 98 -0.62 7.80 -12.93
CA ILE A 98 0.42 7.95 -13.95
C ILE A 98 0.03 7.20 -15.24
N ILE A 99 -0.46 5.97 -15.12
CA ILE A 99 -0.89 5.17 -16.28
C ILE A 99 -2.05 5.84 -17.02
N THR A 100 -3.05 6.32 -16.30
CA THR A 100 -4.22 7.01 -16.90
C THR A 100 -3.78 8.30 -17.60
N ASN A 101 -2.91 9.10 -16.99
CA ASN A 101 -2.36 10.31 -17.60
C ASN A 101 -1.53 10.00 -18.85
N LYS A 102 -0.75 8.91 -18.85
CA LYS A 102 -0.01 8.47 -20.02
C LYS A 102 -0.94 8.07 -21.16
N ALA A 103 -1.98 7.28 -20.88
CA ALA A 103 -2.97 6.87 -21.88
C ALA A 103 -3.70 8.09 -22.49
N LEU A 104 -4.03 9.09 -21.66
CA LEU A 104 -4.61 10.35 -22.13
C LEU A 104 -3.67 11.10 -23.07
N MET A 105 -2.38 11.22 -22.73
CA MET A 105 -1.39 11.86 -23.60
C MET A 105 -1.23 11.13 -24.93
N GLU A 106 -1.17 9.79 -24.92
CA GLU A 106 -1.07 8.99 -26.15
C GLU A 106 -2.30 9.16 -27.05
N ALA A 107 -3.51 9.17 -26.47
CA ALA A 107 -4.75 9.39 -27.21
C ALA A 107 -4.80 10.79 -27.85
N LEU A 108 -4.36 11.82 -27.12
CA LEU A 108 -4.27 13.19 -27.64
C LEU A 108 -3.28 13.30 -28.81
N LEU A 109 -2.10 12.70 -28.67
CA LEU A 109 -1.07 12.71 -29.71
C LEU A 109 -1.51 11.99 -30.97
N LEU A 110 -2.15 10.81 -30.84
CA LEU A 110 -2.70 10.07 -31.97
C LEU A 110 -3.78 10.87 -32.70
N GLY A 111 -4.72 11.47 -31.97
CA GLY A 111 -5.76 12.30 -32.58
C GLY A 111 -5.20 13.53 -33.30
N GLN A 112 -4.17 14.18 -32.75
CA GLN A 112 -3.48 15.27 -33.44
C GLN A 112 -2.79 14.81 -34.74
N GLN A 113 -2.18 13.62 -34.74
CA GLN A 113 -1.59 13.05 -35.95
C GLN A 113 -2.63 12.75 -37.03
N GLU A 114 -3.78 12.19 -36.66
CA GLU A 114 -4.90 11.93 -37.58
C GLU A 114 -5.40 13.23 -38.23
N ILE A 115 -5.60 14.29 -37.44
CA ILE A 115 -6.02 15.62 -37.94
C ILE A 115 -4.96 16.20 -38.89
N LEU A 116 -3.67 16.16 -38.50
CA LEU A 116 -2.58 16.68 -39.33
C LEU A 116 -2.43 15.89 -40.65
N GLN A 117 -2.68 14.59 -40.65
CA GLN A 117 -2.67 13.79 -41.88
C GLN A 117 -3.83 14.17 -42.80
N ALA A 118 -5.04 14.32 -42.26
CA ALA A 118 -6.20 14.74 -43.03
C ALA A 118 -6.02 16.14 -43.65
N LEU A 119 -5.47 17.09 -42.88
CA LEU A 119 -5.17 18.44 -43.37
C LEU A 119 -4.09 18.47 -44.48
N ARG A 120 -3.27 17.42 -44.59
CA ARG A 120 -2.26 17.31 -45.66
C ARG A 120 -2.83 16.73 -46.96
N THR A 121 -3.94 16.01 -46.90
CA THR A 121 -4.54 15.30 -48.05
C THR A 121 -5.78 16.00 -48.59
N ILE A 122 -6.35 16.94 -47.84
CA ILE A 122 -7.61 17.63 -48.16
C ILE A 122 -7.34 19.12 -48.37
N ASN A 123 -8.00 19.74 -49.36
CA ASN A 123 -7.98 21.19 -49.51
C ASN A 123 -8.97 21.82 -48.52
N PRO A 124 -8.52 22.59 -47.52
CA PRO A 124 -9.41 23.12 -46.47
C PRO A 124 -10.43 24.14 -47.01
N GLY A 125 -10.19 24.73 -48.18
CA GLY A 125 -11.05 25.75 -48.77
C GLY A 125 -12.19 25.23 -49.67
N SER A 126 -12.39 23.91 -49.73
CA SER A 126 -13.54 23.30 -50.40
C SER A 126 -14.59 22.85 -49.39
N ASP A 127 -15.87 22.89 -49.75
CA ASP A 127 -16.99 22.46 -48.89
C ASP A 127 -16.78 21.06 -48.29
N GLU A 128 -16.31 20.10 -49.11
CA GLU A 128 -16.00 18.72 -48.68
C GLU A 128 -14.83 18.67 -47.67
N GLY A 129 -13.90 19.62 -47.78
CA GLY A 129 -12.76 19.73 -46.89
C GLY A 129 -13.12 20.35 -45.54
N GLU A 130 -13.96 21.38 -45.54
CA GLU A 130 -14.51 21.97 -44.31
C GLU A 130 -15.34 20.95 -43.54
N GLU A 131 -16.21 20.20 -44.23
CA GLU A 131 -17.02 19.16 -43.62
C GLU A 131 -16.17 18.03 -43.02
N THR A 132 -15.10 17.63 -43.69
CA THR A 132 -14.19 16.59 -43.20
C THR A 132 -13.42 17.05 -41.95
N ILE A 133 -12.94 18.30 -41.92
CA ILE A 133 -12.25 18.87 -40.75
C ILE A 133 -13.21 18.92 -39.56
N LYS A 134 -14.44 19.40 -39.77
CA LYS A 134 -15.46 19.49 -38.73
C LYS A 134 -15.82 18.12 -38.14
N ASN A 135 -15.94 17.09 -38.99
CA ASN A 135 -16.17 15.72 -38.54
C ASN A 135 -15.00 15.18 -37.72
N LEU A 136 -13.75 15.48 -38.10
CA LEU A 136 -12.56 15.07 -37.35
C LEU A 136 -12.48 15.76 -35.98
N GLU A 137 -12.80 17.05 -35.91
CA GLU A 137 -12.87 17.80 -34.64
C GLU A 137 -13.94 17.22 -33.70
N GLU A 138 -15.12 16.89 -34.22
CA GLU A 138 -16.19 16.26 -33.44
C GLU A 138 -15.79 14.88 -32.91
N ILE A 139 -15.15 14.05 -33.75
CA ILE A 139 -14.68 12.72 -33.35
C ILE A 139 -13.57 12.85 -32.29
N PHE A 140 -12.63 13.77 -32.49
CA PHE A 140 -11.57 14.03 -31.53
C PHE A 140 -12.13 14.51 -30.18
N ALA A 141 -13.05 15.47 -30.18
CA ALA A 141 -13.70 15.97 -28.97
C ALA A 141 -14.46 14.86 -28.22
N LYS A 142 -15.18 13.99 -28.93
CA LYS A 142 -15.86 12.81 -28.34
C LYS A 142 -14.86 11.84 -27.70
N ARG A 143 -13.73 11.56 -28.38
CA ARG A 143 -12.68 10.66 -27.88
C ARG A 143 -12.00 11.24 -26.65
N VAL A 144 -11.66 12.52 -26.66
CA VAL A 144 -11.10 13.25 -25.50
C VAL A 144 -12.07 13.21 -24.33
N LYS A 145 -13.34 13.55 -24.55
CA LYS A 145 -14.37 13.51 -23.51
C LYS A 145 -14.50 12.14 -22.87
N TRP A 146 -14.56 11.07 -23.67
CA TRP A 146 -14.63 9.70 -23.17
C TRP A 146 -13.43 9.34 -22.27
N HIS A 147 -12.21 9.70 -22.69
CA HIS A 147 -11.01 9.47 -21.87
C HIS A 147 -11.03 10.26 -20.56
N PHE A 148 -11.51 11.51 -20.57
CA PHE A 148 -11.69 12.30 -19.36
C PHE A 148 -12.77 11.73 -18.43
N ASP A 149 -13.90 11.28 -18.98
CA ASP A 149 -14.99 10.69 -18.20
C ASP A 149 -14.53 9.38 -17.52
N VAL A 150 -13.83 8.49 -18.25
CA VAL A 150 -13.24 7.27 -17.69
C VAL A 150 -12.18 7.58 -16.62
N ALA A 151 -11.33 8.58 -16.85
CA ALA A 151 -10.34 9.00 -15.87
C ALA A 151 -11.01 9.56 -14.60
N ALA A 152 -12.05 10.39 -14.76
CA ALA A 152 -12.80 10.97 -13.65
C ALA A 152 -13.53 9.89 -12.83
N GLU A 153 -14.15 8.90 -13.48
CA GLU A 153 -14.76 7.75 -12.81
C GLU A 153 -13.73 6.91 -12.04
N GLN A 154 -12.56 6.66 -12.63
CA GLN A 154 -11.47 5.94 -11.95
C GLN A 154 -10.93 6.71 -10.74
N VAL A 155 -10.76 8.02 -10.86
CA VAL A 155 -10.37 8.89 -9.75
C VAL A 155 -11.46 8.86 -8.67
N ALA A 156 -12.73 9.08 -9.00
CA ALA A 156 -13.82 9.05 -8.03
C ALA A 156 -13.95 7.69 -7.32
N ALA A 157 -13.84 6.58 -8.05
CA ALA A 157 -13.91 5.22 -7.50
C ALA A 157 -12.70 4.85 -6.62
N GLN A 158 -11.52 5.42 -6.91
CA GLN A 158 -10.34 5.26 -6.06
C GLN A 158 -10.45 6.13 -4.81
N TYR A 159 -10.85 7.39 -4.95
CA TYR A 159 -10.93 8.36 -3.86
C TYR A 159 -12.01 8.00 -2.83
N THR A 160 -13.10 7.37 -3.25
CA THR A 160 -14.16 6.90 -2.33
C THR A 160 -13.80 5.64 -1.53
N LYS A 161 -12.75 4.92 -1.91
CA LYS A 161 -12.31 3.66 -1.26
C LYS A 161 -11.05 3.80 -0.43
N LEU A 162 -10.43 4.98 -0.43
CA LEU A 162 -9.21 5.22 0.31
C LEU A 162 -9.53 5.69 1.74
N PRO A 163 -8.83 5.17 2.76
CA PRO A 163 -8.91 5.71 4.11
C PRO A 163 -8.53 7.21 4.13
N PRO A 164 -9.18 8.04 4.95
CA PRO A 164 -8.87 9.47 5.08
C PRO A 164 -7.38 9.76 5.29
N GLU A 165 -6.67 8.88 5.99
CA GLU A 165 -5.25 9.00 6.33
C GLU A 165 -4.33 8.96 5.09
N VAL A 166 -4.78 8.35 3.99
CA VAL A 166 -4.05 8.36 2.71
C VAL A 166 -4.06 9.76 2.09
N PHE A 167 -5.13 10.53 2.31
CA PHE A 167 -5.22 11.90 1.81
C PHE A 167 -4.28 12.84 2.54
N ASP A 168 -4.10 12.66 3.85
CA ASP A 168 -3.16 13.47 4.63
C ASP A 168 -1.73 13.34 4.12
N VAL A 169 -1.30 12.13 3.74
CA VAL A 169 0.04 11.87 3.16
C VAL A 169 0.17 12.43 1.73
N LEU A 170 -0.90 12.43 0.94
CA LEU A 170 -0.90 12.99 -0.42
C LEU A 170 -0.98 14.54 -0.41
N LEU A 171 -1.56 15.14 0.63
CA LEU A 171 -1.70 16.59 0.81
C LEU A 171 -0.53 17.22 1.59
N GLU A 172 0.18 16.45 2.43
CA GLU A 172 1.37 16.89 3.20
C GLU A 172 2.44 17.62 2.37
N PRO A 173 2.74 17.21 1.11
CA PRO A 173 3.70 17.91 0.28
C PRO A 173 3.23 19.32 -0.14
N LEU A 174 1.91 19.53 -0.29
CA LEU A 174 1.34 20.81 -0.71
C LEU A 174 1.36 21.85 0.42
N THR A 175 1.12 21.42 1.66
CA THR A 175 1.18 22.30 2.84
C THR A 175 2.62 22.67 3.22
N ARG A 176 3.60 21.78 2.97
CA ARG A 176 5.03 22.11 3.10
C ARG A 176 5.48 23.21 2.14
N ASP A 177 4.91 23.29 0.95
CA ASP A 177 5.30 24.31 -0.04
C ASP A 177 4.77 25.70 0.34
N GLU A 178 3.60 25.80 0.99
CA GLU A 178 3.10 27.04 1.58
C GLU A 178 3.89 27.48 2.83
N GLU A 179 4.22 26.56 3.73
CA GLU A 179 5.09 26.88 4.87
C GLU A 179 6.50 27.28 4.43
N SER A 180 7.04 26.65 3.39
CA SER A 180 8.37 26.96 2.84
C SER A 180 8.37 28.32 2.12
N LYS A 181 7.31 28.65 1.38
CA LYS A 181 7.14 29.98 0.76
C LYS A 181 6.96 31.08 1.81
N ASN A 182 6.22 30.83 2.88
CA ASN A 182 6.05 31.80 3.97
C ASN A 182 7.36 32.03 4.75
N ARG A 183 8.16 30.99 5.01
CA ARG A 183 9.49 31.14 5.63
C ARG A 183 10.48 31.91 4.74
N LEU A 184 10.43 31.72 3.42
CA LEU A 184 11.24 32.49 2.46
C LEU A 184 10.80 33.97 2.41
N PHE A 185 9.51 34.26 2.53
CA PHE A 185 8.99 35.62 2.57
C PHE A 185 9.42 36.36 3.86
N ASP A 186 9.39 35.68 5.01
CA ASP A 186 9.86 36.23 6.30
C ASP A 186 11.37 36.50 6.33
N LEU A 187 12.17 35.65 5.69
CA LEU A 187 13.62 35.89 5.52
C LEU A 187 13.90 37.09 4.60
N SER A 188 13.10 37.28 3.55
CA SER A 188 13.27 38.41 2.60
C SER A 188 12.84 39.76 3.20
N SER A 189 11.87 39.76 4.12
CA SER A 189 11.35 40.96 4.78
C SER A 189 12.21 41.39 5.97
N SER A 190 12.92 40.46 6.62
CA SER A 190 13.84 40.76 7.72
C SER A 190 15.21 41.32 7.24
N HIS A 191 15.56 41.21 5.96
CA HIS A 191 16.72 41.89 5.36
C HIS A 191 16.47 43.34 4.88
N LYS A 192 15.22 43.82 4.85
CA LYS A 192 14.89 45.21 4.43
C LYS A 192 14.83 46.23 5.57
N LYS A 193 15.10 45.84 6.81
CA LYS A 193 15.12 46.75 7.97
C LYS A 193 16.46 46.68 8.72
N GLN A 194 17.53 47.17 8.10
CA GLN A 194 18.66 47.71 8.86
C GLN A 194 18.78 49.20 8.52
N PRO A 195 18.65 50.10 9.52
CA PRO A 195 18.83 51.52 9.29
C PRO A 195 20.32 51.82 9.05
N ALA A 196 20.61 52.60 8.01
CA ALA A 196 21.93 53.15 7.76
C ALA A 196 22.40 53.93 9.00
N LYS A 197 23.47 53.45 9.64
CA LYS A 197 24.14 54.21 10.70
C LYS A 197 25.07 55.24 10.06
N SER A 198 24.74 56.49 10.36
CA SER A 198 25.58 57.69 10.34
C SER A 198 26.94 57.50 10.99
#